data_AF-A0A1G2T5W1-F1
#
_entry.id   AF-A0A1G2T5W1-F1
#
_cell.length_a   1.000
_cell.length_b   1.000
_cell.length_c   1.000
_cell.angle_alpha   90.00
_cell.angle_beta   90.00
_cell.angle_gamma   90.00
#
_symmetry.space_group_name_H-M   'P 1'
#
loop_
_entity.id
_entity.type
_entity.pdbx_description
1 polymer ?
#
loop_
_entity_poly.entity_id
_entity_poly.type
_entity_poly.pdbx_seq_one_letter_code
_entity_poly.pdbx_strand_id
1 'polypeptide(L)'
;PKPKPKQEPTTELGLLIRNRREELGLTIETFAKKLKISLAQAKCLETRIAERMKYKLFEPLLRVLELKPSDLGRFVGWTKNESLTSLGQVIRSRRKELGFSLASLGQKLGITRERVRQIENNRSSFSNKGNKLKKIAKILNLNFSELQALQPARRFKRGKIGTDTFGGFLTARRVELHLTQYELAERVGISPNTICATELGKFVPNSDMLGKMATALDCVIPSQLILIPRKRGRPRKDLINS
;
A
#
# COMPACT_ATOMS: atom_id res chain seq x y z
N PRO A 1 3.66 25.55 -54.74
CA PRO A 1 3.06 24.75 -53.64
C PRO A 1 3.01 25.54 -52.33
N LYS A 2 1.82 25.87 -51.83
CA LYS A 2 1.69 26.48 -50.49
C LYS A 2 2.29 25.52 -49.45
N PRO A 3 3.17 25.97 -48.54
CA PRO A 3 3.70 25.11 -47.49
C PRO A 3 2.52 24.56 -46.69
N LYS A 4 2.50 23.23 -46.47
CA LYS A 4 1.48 22.61 -45.63
C LYS A 4 1.49 23.29 -44.25
N PRO A 5 0.33 23.65 -43.70
CA PRO A 5 0.29 24.29 -42.39
C PRO A 5 0.99 23.41 -41.35
N LYS A 6 1.77 24.04 -40.46
CA LYS A 6 2.43 23.34 -39.36
C LYS A 6 1.34 22.67 -38.52
N GLN A 7 1.47 21.37 -38.27
CA GLN A 7 0.53 20.66 -37.41
C GLN A 7 0.68 21.15 -35.97
N GLU A 8 -0.43 21.59 -35.39
CA GLU A 8 -0.50 22.03 -34.00
C GLU A 8 -0.51 20.85 -33.02
N PRO A 9 -0.07 21.05 -31.76
CA PRO A 9 -0.15 20.03 -30.72
C PRO A 9 -1.61 19.69 -30.41
N THR A 10 -1.92 18.41 -30.30
CA THR A 10 -3.28 17.95 -29.94
C THR A 10 -3.44 17.64 -28.45
N THR A 11 -2.34 17.69 -27.68
CA THR A 11 -2.31 17.31 -26.26
C THR A 11 -1.52 18.32 -25.43
N GLU A 12 -1.82 18.42 -24.13
CA GLU A 12 -1.06 19.28 -23.20
C GLU A 12 0.42 18.89 -23.16
N LEU A 13 0.71 17.58 -23.21
CA LEU A 13 2.08 17.08 -23.25
C LEU A 13 2.81 17.50 -24.53
N GLY A 14 2.15 17.40 -25.69
CA GLY A 14 2.74 17.81 -26.96
C GLY A 14 3.04 19.31 -27.00
N LEU A 15 2.12 20.12 -26.46
CA LEU A 15 2.29 21.57 -26.34
C LEU A 15 3.45 21.92 -25.40
N LEU A 16 3.53 21.29 -24.23
CA LEU A 16 4.63 21.47 -23.27
C LEU A 16 5.98 21.16 -23.93
N ILE A 17 6.09 20.04 -24.64
CA ILE A 17 7.33 19.64 -25.31
C ILE A 17 7.74 20.67 -26.37
N ARG A 18 6.79 21.12 -27.20
CA ARG A 18 7.06 22.11 -28.25
C ARG A 18 7.51 23.44 -27.66
N ASN A 19 6.72 24.01 -26.75
CA ASN A 19 7.01 25.31 -26.16
C ASN A 19 8.36 25.30 -25.45
N ARG A 20 8.62 24.27 -24.64
CA ARG A 20 9.90 24.18 -23.92
C ARG A 20 11.10 23.99 -24.86
N ARG A 21 10.95 23.23 -25.94
CA ARG A 21 11.99 23.08 -26.96
C ARG A 21 12.32 24.44 -27.59
N GLU A 22 11.29 25.21 -27.94
CA GLU A 22 11.42 26.52 -28.59
C GLU A 22 12.01 27.57 -27.67
N GLU A 23 11.61 27.59 -26.39
CA GLU A 23 12.23 28.42 -25.34
C GLU A 23 13.74 28.14 -25.21
N LEU A 24 14.16 26.89 -25.36
CA LEU A 24 15.57 26.49 -25.33
C LEU A 24 16.31 26.75 -26.67
N GLY A 25 15.63 27.32 -27.67
CA GLY A 25 16.20 27.60 -28.99
C GLY A 25 16.58 26.34 -29.78
N LEU A 26 16.03 25.17 -29.42
CA LEU A 26 16.39 23.90 -30.05
C LEU A 26 15.60 23.69 -31.35
N THR A 27 16.30 23.45 -32.47
CA THR A 27 15.62 22.98 -33.69
C THR A 27 15.06 21.57 -33.48
N ILE A 28 14.04 21.20 -34.24
CA ILE A 28 13.42 19.87 -34.14
C ILE A 28 14.41 18.75 -34.49
N GLU A 29 15.37 19.01 -35.39
CA GLU A 29 16.46 18.10 -35.75
C GLU A 29 17.45 17.92 -34.58
N THR A 30 17.82 19.03 -33.93
CA THR A 30 18.72 19.00 -32.77
C THR A 30 18.06 18.29 -31.60
N PHE A 31 16.78 18.54 -31.38
CA PHE A 31 15.97 17.85 -30.38
C PHE A 31 15.90 16.34 -30.63
N ALA A 32 15.62 15.92 -31.88
CA ALA A 32 15.61 14.52 -32.28
C ALA A 32 16.97 13.85 -32.04
N LYS A 33 18.07 14.53 -32.41
CA LYS A 33 19.44 14.05 -32.20
C LYS A 33 19.76 13.91 -30.71
N LYS A 34 19.43 14.90 -29.88
CA LYS A 34 19.64 14.87 -28.42
C LYS A 34 18.83 13.75 -27.73
N LEU A 35 17.62 13.47 -28.21
CA LEU A 35 16.78 12.36 -27.74
C LEU A 35 17.17 10.99 -28.34
N LYS A 36 18.03 10.96 -29.37
CA LYS A 36 18.40 9.75 -30.12
C LYS A 36 17.19 9.07 -30.76
N ILE A 37 16.30 9.85 -31.39
CA ILE A 37 15.10 9.39 -32.10
C ILE A 37 15.07 9.95 -33.53
N SER A 38 14.20 9.41 -34.39
CA SER A 38 14.05 9.95 -35.74
C SER A 38 13.37 11.32 -35.74
N LEU A 39 13.62 12.13 -36.78
CA LEU A 39 12.94 13.42 -36.96
C LEU A 39 11.42 13.28 -36.98
N ALA A 40 10.91 12.20 -37.61
CA ALA A 40 9.48 11.90 -37.63
C ALA A 40 8.94 11.61 -36.22
N GLN A 41 9.68 10.83 -35.41
CA GLN A 41 9.30 10.56 -34.02
C GLN A 41 9.28 11.84 -33.19
N ALA A 42 10.29 12.70 -33.32
CA ALA A 42 10.34 14.00 -32.62
C ALA A 42 9.14 14.88 -32.98
N LYS A 43 8.78 14.98 -34.27
CA LYS A 43 7.55 15.69 -34.70
C LYS A 43 6.29 15.09 -34.10
N CYS A 44 6.21 13.76 -34.02
CA CYS A 44 5.08 13.09 -33.36
C CYS A 44 5.01 13.38 -31.86
N LEU A 45 6.14 13.57 -31.17
CA LEU A 45 6.13 13.91 -29.74
C LEU A 45 5.45 15.25 -29.46
N GLU A 46 5.50 16.20 -30.40
CA GLU A 46 4.83 17.49 -30.26
C GLU A 46 3.39 17.49 -30.76
N THR A 47 3.09 16.70 -31.79
CA THR A 47 1.83 16.81 -32.53
C THR A 47 0.81 15.72 -32.23
N ARG A 48 1.28 14.52 -31.89
CA ARG A 48 0.44 13.30 -31.84
C ARG A 48 0.76 12.41 -30.65
N ILE A 49 1.49 12.92 -29.67
CA ILE A 49 1.73 12.17 -28.45
C ILE A 49 0.42 12.01 -27.70
N ALA A 50 0.17 10.81 -27.20
CA ALA A 50 -0.95 10.59 -26.30
C ALA A 50 -0.79 11.43 -25.02
N GLU A 51 -1.89 11.71 -24.33
CA GLU A 51 -1.87 12.50 -23.08
C GLU A 51 -1.01 11.90 -21.97
N ARG A 52 -0.70 10.61 -22.08
CA ARG A 52 0.22 9.92 -21.18
C ARG A 52 1.32 9.23 -21.96
N MET A 53 2.56 9.44 -21.54
CA MET A 53 3.74 8.81 -22.10
C MET A 53 4.24 7.61 -21.27
N LYS A 54 5.06 6.78 -21.93
CA LYS A 54 5.74 5.65 -21.29
C LYS A 54 6.94 6.15 -20.47
N TYR A 55 7.20 5.52 -19.32
CA TYR A 55 8.32 5.89 -18.41
C TYR A 55 9.69 5.93 -19.10
N LYS A 56 9.91 5.12 -20.15
CA LYS A 56 11.17 5.13 -20.92
C LYS A 56 11.50 6.48 -21.56
N LEU A 57 10.50 7.33 -21.77
CA LEU A 57 10.66 8.65 -22.37
C LEU A 57 10.86 9.76 -21.32
N PHE A 58 10.59 9.47 -20.04
CA PHE A 58 10.62 10.45 -18.95
C PHE A 58 12.00 11.07 -18.76
N GLU A 59 13.01 10.26 -18.42
CA GLU A 59 14.38 10.75 -18.19
C GLU A 59 15.02 11.39 -19.43
N PRO A 60 14.90 10.83 -20.65
CA PRO A 60 15.37 11.53 -21.85
C PRO A 60 14.76 12.92 -22.03
N LEU A 61 13.44 13.09 -21.81
CA LEU A 61 12.80 14.39 -21.95
C LEU A 61 13.22 15.38 -20.86
N LEU A 62 13.31 14.95 -19.60
CA LEU A 62 13.79 15.80 -18.51
C LEU A 62 15.16 16.39 -18.83
N ARG A 63 16.09 15.55 -19.28
CA ARG A 63 17.45 15.97 -19.62
C ARG A 63 17.50 16.91 -20.82
N VAL A 64 16.77 16.61 -21.90
CA VAL A 64 16.87 17.37 -23.15
C VAL A 64 16.12 18.70 -23.07
N LEU A 65 15.00 18.74 -22.33
CA LEU A 65 14.17 19.93 -22.17
C LEU A 65 14.48 20.72 -20.88
N GLU A 66 15.48 20.29 -20.12
CA GLU A 66 15.89 20.92 -18.85
C GLU A 66 14.69 21.15 -17.92
N LEU A 67 13.84 20.14 -17.82
CA LEU A 67 12.61 20.15 -17.01
C LEU A 67 12.85 19.49 -15.67
N LYS A 68 12.07 19.89 -14.67
CA LYS A 68 12.02 19.21 -13.38
C LYS A 68 11.09 18.00 -13.46
N PRO A 69 11.33 16.95 -12.65
CA PRO A 69 10.44 15.78 -12.61
C PRO A 69 8.97 16.13 -12.32
N SER A 70 8.73 17.19 -11.54
CA SER A 70 7.39 17.76 -11.27
C SER A 70 6.64 18.17 -12.53
N ASP A 71 7.34 18.67 -13.54
CA ASP A 71 6.73 19.28 -14.72
C ASP A 71 6.18 18.20 -15.67
N LEU A 72 6.87 17.05 -15.74
CA LEU A 72 6.49 15.91 -16.57
C LEU A 72 5.74 14.81 -15.82
N GLY A 73 5.79 14.78 -14.48
CA GLY A 73 5.29 13.67 -13.67
C GLY A 73 3.81 13.35 -13.91
N ARG A 74 2.99 14.39 -14.13
CA ARG A 74 1.57 14.19 -14.44
C ARG A 74 1.36 13.49 -15.79
N PHE A 75 2.30 13.52 -16.72
CA PHE A 75 2.13 12.91 -18.03
C PHE A 75 2.62 11.47 -18.11
N VAL A 76 3.15 10.86 -17.04
CA VAL A 76 3.65 9.47 -17.11
C VAL A 76 2.68 8.39 -16.67
N GLY A 77 2.70 7.31 -17.46
CA GLY A 77 2.10 6.02 -17.13
C GLY A 77 0.57 6.00 -17.20
N TRP A 78 0.03 4.83 -17.59
CA TRP A 78 -1.41 4.61 -17.65
C TRP A 78 -2.02 4.46 -16.26
N THR A 79 -3.20 5.06 -16.04
CA THR A 79 -4.03 4.85 -14.85
C THR A 79 -5.39 4.35 -15.31
N LYS A 80 -5.69 3.08 -15.06
CA LYS A 80 -7.04 2.53 -15.28
C LYS A 80 -7.98 2.87 -14.12
N ASN A 81 -7.42 3.01 -12.91
CA ASN A 81 -8.19 3.21 -11.68
C ASN A 81 -7.56 4.38 -10.90
N GLU A 82 -8.38 5.31 -10.45
CA GLU A 82 -8.01 6.24 -9.39
C GLU A 82 -7.85 5.46 -8.06
N SER A 83 -6.98 5.95 -7.18
CA SER A 83 -6.86 5.33 -5.86
C SER A 83 -8.13 5.62 -5.08
N LEU A 84 -8.65 4.63 -4.37
CA LEU A 84 -9.81 4.81 -3.50
C LEU A 84 -9.48 5.50 -2.17
N THR A 85 -8.20 5.78 -1.89
CA THR A 85 -7.75 6.40 -0.62
C THR A 85 -6.74 7.50 -0.84
N SER A 86 -6.78 8.48 0.06
CA SER A 86 -5.83 9.58 0.18
C SER A 86 -4.36 9.11 0.24
N LEU A 87 -4.02 8.11 1.07
CA LEU A 87 -2.65 7.58 1.14
C LEU A 87 -2.15 7.03 -0.20
N GLY A 88 -2.95 6.16 -0.84
CA GLY A 88 -2.62 5.57 -2.13
C GLY A 88 -2.48 6.61 -3.24
N GLN A 89 -3.34 7.64 -3.23
CA GLN A 89 -3.25 8.82 -4.11
C GLN A 89 -1.91 9.56 -3.91
N VAL A 90 -1.57 9.93 -2.67
CA VAL A 90 -0.33 10.66 -2.36
C VAL A 90 0.91 9.87 -2.79
N ILE A 91 0.99 8.59 -2.44
CA ILE A 91 2.11 7.71 -2.84
C ILE A 91 2.23 7.65 -4.36
N ARG A 92 1.11 7.50 -5.06
CA ARG A 92 1.09 7.40 -6.52
C ARG A 92 1.51 8.69 -7.20
N SER A 93 0.96 9.82 -6.79
CA SER A 93 1.29 11.13 -7.35
C SER A 93 2.77 11.40 -7.17
N ARG A 94 3.28 11.22 -5.95
CA ARG A 94 4.70 11.42 -5.67
C ARG A 94 5.60 10.46 -6.43
N ARG A 95 5.21 9.19 -6.57
CA ARG A 95 5.95 8.22 -7.38
C ARG A 95 6.06 8.70 -8.85
N LYS A 96 4.96 9.20 -9.43
CA LYS A 96 4.94 9.70 -10.80
C LYS A 96 5.76 10.98 -10.98
N GLU A 97 5.67 11.91 -10.03
CA GLU A 97 6.53 13.11 -9.99
C GLU A 97 8.01 12.73 -9.97
N LEU A 98 8.39 11.69 -9.23
CA LEU A 98 9.76 11.19 -9.20
C LEU A 98 10.12 10.30 -10.41
N GLY A 99 9.23 10.14 -11.39
CA GLY A 99 9.49 9.32 -12.57
C GLY A 99 9.54 7.82 -12.33
N PHE A 100 9.17 7.36 -11.14
CA PHE A 100 9.29 5.95 -10.81
C PHE A 100 8.13 5.17 -11.43
N SER A 101 8.46 4.13 -12.19
CA SER A 101 7.51 3.08 -12.51
C SER A 101 7.16 2.27 -11.25
N LEU A 102 6.08 1.50 -11.30
CA LEU A 102 5.74 0.56 -10.22
C LEU A 102 6.87 -0.45 -9.96
N ALA A 103 7.57 -0.89 -11.02
CA ALA A 103 8.66 -1.85 -10.91
C ALA A 103 9.90 -1.22 -10.26
N SER A 104 10.29 -0.02 -10.66
CA SER A 104 11.44 0.69 -10.10
C SER A 104 11.21 1.09 -8.63
N LEU A 105 9.99 1.53 -8.26
CA LEU A 105 9.68 1.76 -6.85
C LEU A 105 9.72 0.44 -6.06
N GLY A 106 9.22 -0.65 -6.63
CA GLY A 106 9.26 -1.98 -6.01
C GLY A 106 10.70 -2.42 -5.72
N GLN A 107 11.59 -2.29 -6.70
CA GLN A 107 13.01 -2.60 -6.56
C GLN A 107 13.65 -1.77 -5.44
N LYS A 108 13.42 -0.44 -5.41
CA LYS A 108 13.94 0.45 -4.35
C LYS A 108 13.42 0.08 -2.96
N LEU A 109 12.20 -0.43 -2.88
CA LEU A 109 11.56 -0.87 -1.63
C LEU A 109 11.91 -2.31 -1.23
N GLY A 110 12.54 -3.10 -2.11
CA GLY A 110 12.72 -4.54 -1.93
C GLY A 110 11.40 -5.33 -1.94
N ILE A 111 10.42 -4.90 -2.75
CA ILE A 111 9.11 -5.57 -2.89
C ILE A 111 8.72 -5.71 -4.37
N THR A 112 7.75 -6.59 -4.66
CA THR A 112 7.30 -6.80 -6.04
C THR A 112 6.52 -5.62 -6.59
N ARG A 113 6.53 -5.45 -7.93
CA ARG A 113 5.69 -4.49 -8.66
C ARG A 113 4.20 -4.60 -8.26
N GLU A 114 3.70 -5.82 -8.13
CA GLU A 114 2.31 -6.07 -7.75
C GLU A 114 2.03 -5.59 -6.32
N ARG A 115 2.98 -5.76 -5.40
CA ARG A 115 2.84 -5.24 -4.05
C ARG A 115 2.75 -3.71 -4.01
N VAL A 116 3.53 -3.02 -4.84
CA VAL A 116 3.41 -1.54 -4.99
C VAL A 116 2.02 -1.17 -5.52
N ARG A 117 1.52 -1.89 -6.54
CA ARG A 117 0.16 -1.67 -7.05
C ARG A 117 -0.90 -1.86 -5.97
N GLN A 118 -0.79 -2.89 -5.15
CA GLN A 118 -1.72 -3.14 -4.05
C GLN A 118 -1.68 -2.03 -2.99
N ILE A 119 -0.49 -1.50 -2.67
CA ILE A 119 -0.33 -0.35 -1.77
C ILE A 119 -1.10 0.86 -2.32
N GLU A 120 -0.88 1.23 -3.58
CA GLU A 120 -1.53 2.40 -4.17
C GLU A 120 -3.04 2.21 -4.37
N ASN A 121 -3.51 0.98 -4.55
CA ASN A 121 -4.93 0.65 -4.71
C ASN A 121 -5.63 0.28 -3.40
N ASN A 122 -4.99 0.53 -2.25
CA ASN A 122 -5.57 0.22 -0.94
C ASN A 122 -5.96 -1.25 -0.72
N ARG A 123 -5.28 -2.19 -1.39
CA ARG A 123 -5.44 -3.63 -1.15
C ARG A 123 -4.43 -4.15 -0.13
N SER A 124 -3.81 -3.25 0.62
CA SER A 124 -2.68 -3.56 1.50
C SER A 124 -2.64 -2.60 2.67
N SER A 125 -3.21 -3.01 3.80
CA SER A 125 -2.91 -2.38 5.08
C SER A 125 -1.41 -2.54 5.37
N PHE A 126 -0.75 -1.43 5.72
CA PHE A 126 0.54 -1.50 6.36
C PHE A 126 0.33 -2.07 7.76
N SER A 127 1.08 -3.11 8.12
CA SER A 127 1.14 -3.55 9.52
C SER A 127 1.69 -2.39 10.37
N ASN A 128 1.15 -2.20 11.57
CA ASN A 128 1.55 -1.18 12.56
C ASN A 128 3.06 -1.20 12.90
N LYS A 129 3.82 -2.20 12.46
CA LYS A 129 5.30 -2.23 12.59
C LYS A 129 6.04 -1.09 11.88
N GLY A 130 5.37 -0.18 11.16
CA GLY A 130 5.86 1.14 10.73
C GLY A 130 7.02 1.19 9.71
N ASN A 131 7.87 0.17 9.65
CA ASN A 131 9.13 0.16 8.90
C ASN A 131 8.92 0.26 7.38
N LYS A 132 7.83 -0.32 6.86
CA LYS A 132 7.51 -0.24 5.43
C LYS A 132 7.08 1.17 5.03
N LEU A 133 6.23 1.81 5.83
CA LEU A 133 5.79 3.18 5.56
C LEU A 133 6.94 4.18 5.73
N LYS A 134 7.80 4.00 6.74
CA LYS A 134 9.04 4.79 6.89
C LYS A 134 9.96 4.68 5.67
N LYS A 135 10.14 3.47 5.11
CA LYS A 135 10.89 3.27 3.87
C LYS A 135 10.27 3.99 2.68
N ILE A 136 8.93 3.93 2.54
CA ILE A 136 8.21 4.65 1.48
C ILE A 136 8.39 6.15 1.64
N ALA A 137 8.19 6.69 2.84
CA ALA A 137 8.37 8.09 3.17
C ALA A 137 9.78 8.56 2.78
N LYS A 138 10.81 7.79 3.16
CA LYS A 138 12.20 8.09 2.80
C LYS A 138 12.46 8.08 1.29
N ILE A 139 12.02 7.03 0.58
CA ILE A 139 12.29 6.88 -0.87
C ILE A 139 11.54 7.91 -1.70
N LEU A 140 10.32 8.26 -1.29
CA LEU A 140 9.48 9.25 -1.99
C LEU A 140 9.69 10.67 -1.49
N ASN A 141 10.58 10.87 -0.51
CA ASN A 141 10.80 12.15 0.17
C ASN A 141 9.50 12.80 0.64
N LEU A 142 8.73 12.05 1.43
CA LEU A 142 7.45 12.46 2.01
C LEU A 142 7.56 12.47 3.53
N ASN A 143 6.76 13.30 4.19
CA ASN A 143 6.68 13.33 5.64
C ASN A 143 6.02 12.03 6.16
N PHE A 144 6.72 11.33 7.06
CA PHE A 144 6.24 10.07 7.62
C PHE A 144 4.97 10.25 8.46
N SER A 145 4.89 11.30 9.26
CA SER A 145 3.75 11.58 10.13
C SER A 145 2.49 11.90 9.33
N GLU A 146 2.61 12.69 8.27
CA GLU A 146 1.50 12.97 7.33
C GLU A 146 1.03 11.68 6.66
N LEU A 147 1.95 10.87 6.13
CA LEU A 147 1.61 9.58 5.53
C LEU A 147 0.98 8.61 6.52
N GLN A 148 1.40 8.65 7.78
CA GLN A 148 0.85 7.81 8.83
C GLN A 148 -0.59 8.22 9.14
N ALA A 149 -0.89 9.52 9.18
CA ALA A 149 -2.25 10.03 9.38
C ALA A 149 -3.21 9.66 8.24
N LEU A 150 -2.70 9.50 7.01
CA LEU A 150 -3.50 9.08 5.86
C LEU A 150 -3.78 7.57 5.81
N GLN A 151 -3.20 6.77 6.72
CA GLN A 151 -3.47 5.33 6.71
C GLN A 151 -4.97 5.07 6.94
N PRO A 152 -5.58 4.21 6.11
CA PRO A 152 -6.97 3.86 6.32
C PRO A 152 -7.13 3.17 7.69
N ALA A 153 -8.21 3.51 8.40
CA ALA A 153 -8.56 2.85 9.65
C ALA A 153 -8.50 1.34 9.45
N ARG A 154 -7.80 0.66 10.36
CA ARG A 154 -7.53 -0.78 10.24
C ARG A 154 -8.87 -1.51 10.25
N ARG A 155 -9.25 -2.12 9.13
CA ARG A 155 -10.45 -2.96 9.05
C ARG A 155 -10.26 -4.19 9.92
N PHE A 156 -10.88 -4.20 11.10
CA PHE A 156 -10.97 -5.39 11.93
C PHE A 156 -11.89 -6.41 11.24
N LYS A 157 -11.34 -7.58 10.89
CA LYS A 157 -12.20 -8.70 10.53
C LYS A 157 -12.94 -9.12 11.80
N ARG A 158 -14.25 -8.87 11.87
CA ARG A 158 -15.09 -9.55 12.86
C ARG A 158 -14.90 -11.05 12.62
N GLY A 159 -14.50 -11.79 13.65
CA GLY A 159 -14.54 -13.24 13.58
C GLY A 159 -15.97 -13.67 13.23
N LYS A 160 -16.14 -14.74 12.45
CA LYS A 160 -17.46 -15.34 12.18
C LYS A 160 -18.14 -15.91 13.44
N ILE A 161 -17.52 -15.71 14.60
CA ILE A 161 -17.87 -16.32 15.87
C ILE A 161 -18.71 -15.31 16.63
N GLY A 162 -19.90 -15.73 17.06
CA GLY A 162 -20.80 -14.90 17.86
C GLY A 162 -20.16 -14.49 19.19
N THR A 163 -20.64 -13.39 19.76
CA THR A 163 -20.20 -12.86 21.06
C THR A 163 -20.57 -13.76 22.24
N ASP A 164 -21.38 -14.79 21.99
CA ASP A 164 -21.81 -15.85 22.91
C ASP A 164 -20.70 -16.84 23.25
N THR A 165 -19.56 -16.79 22.56
CA THR A 165 -18.37 -17.57 22.90
C THR A 165 -17.26 -16.70 23.50
N PHE A 166 -16.37 -17.31 24.29
CA PHE A 166 -15.19 -16.62 24.82
C PHE A 166 -14.34 -15.94 23.74
N GLY A 167 -14.07 -16.63 22.63
CA GLY A 167 -13.29 -16.09 21.52
C GLY A 167 -13.97 -14.89 20.84
N GLY A 168 -15.31 -14.94 20.70
CA GLY A 168 -16.10 -13.83 20.18
C GLY A 168 -16.13 -12.63 21.11
N PHE A 169 -16.32 -12.86 22.42
CA PHE A 169 -16.25 -11.81 23.45
C PHE A 169 -14.89 -11.10 23.46
N LEU A 170 -13.79 -11.87 23.47
CA LEU A 170 -12.44 -11.32 23.39
C LEU A 170 -12.24 -10.49 22.12
N THR A 171 -12.72 -11.00 20.97
CA THR A 171 -12.63 -10.27 19.70
C THR A 171 -13.38 -8.95 19.76
N ALA A 172 -14.61 -8.96 20.28
CA ALA A 172 -15.44 -7.76 20.41
C ALA A 172 -14.76 -6.71 21.29
N ARG A 173 -14.34 -7.10 22.50
CA ARG A 173 -13.69 -6.18 23.43
C ARG A 173 -12.38 -5.63 22.90
N ARG A 174 -11.57 -6.48 22.24
CA ARG A 174 -10.32 -6.04 21.61
C ARG A 174 -10.58 -4.99 20.52
N VAL A 175 -11.62 -5.16 19.71
CA VAL A 175 -11.98 -4.24 18.63
C VAL A 175 -12.56 -2.92 19.16
N GLU A 176 -13.36 -2.98 20.22
CA GLU A 176 -13.85 -1.78 20.94
C GLU A 176 -12.70 -0.92 21.44
N LEU A 177 -11.66 -1.54 21.98
CA LEU A 177 -10.44 -0.86 22.42
C LEU A 177 -9.48 -0.50 21.28
N HIS A 178 -9.88 -0.73 20.03
CA HIS A 178 -9.08 -0.51 18.82
C HIS A 178 -7.72 -1.22 18.82
N LEU A 179 -7.62 -2.33 19.55
CA LEU A 179 -6.41 -3.13 19.64
C LEU A 179 -6.37 -4.20 18.55
N THR A 180 -5.16 -4.55 18.15
CA THR A 180 -4.93 -5.62 17.19
C THR A 180 -4.48 -6.86 17.92
N GLN A 181 -4.62 -8.05 17.31
CA GLN A 181 -4.21 -9.30 17.97
C GLN A 181 -2.75 -9.25 18.44
N TYR A 182 -1.89 -8.53 17.70
CA TYR A 182 -0.50 -8.29 18.09
C TYR A 182 -0.38 -7.39 19.32
N GLU A 183 -1.05 -6.23 19.34
CA GLU A 183 -0.98 -5.30 20.48
C GLU A 183 -1.57 -5.90 21.75
N LEU A 184 -2.66 -6.67 21.62
CA LEU A 184 -3.18 -7.43 22.76
C LEU A 184 -2.16 -8.48 23.22
N ALA A 185 -1.52 -9.21 22.30
CA ALA A 185 -0.52 -10.20 22.65
C ALA A 185 0.68 -9.59 23.38
N GLU A 186 1.17 -8.43 22.94
CA GLU A 186 2.24 -7.68 23.62
C GLU A 186 1.82 -7.25 25.03
N ARG A 187 0.60 -6.71 25.20
CA ARG A 187 0.09 -6.34 26.53
C ARG A 187 -0.04 -7.52 27.48
N VAL A 188 -0.41 -8.69 26.96
CA VAL A 188 -0.57 -9.93 27.74
C VAL A 188 0.79 -10.64 27.94
N GLY A 189 1.81 -10.32 27.13
CA GLY A 189 3.11 -10.99 27.13
C GLY A 189 3.10 -12.37 26.48
N ILE A 190 2.30 -12.58 25.43
CA ILE A 190 2.17 -13.87 24.72
C ILE A 190 2.31 -13.72 23.20
N SER A 191 2.25 -14.84 22.48
CA SER A 191 2.34 -14.81 21.03
C SER A 191 1.03 -14.30 20.37
N PRO A 192 1.10 -13.54 19.26
CA PRO A 192 -0.09 -13.16 18.48
C PRO A 192 -0.88 -14.37 17.95
N ASN A 193 -0.20 -15.49 17.71
CA ASN A 193 -0.84 -16.73 17.30
C ASN A 193 -1.71 -17.32 18.42
N THR A 194 -1.29 -17.16 19.68
CA THR A 194 -2.08 -17.57 20.84
C THR A 194 -3.37 -16.77 20.90
N ILE A 195 -3.32 -15.44 20.78
CA ILE A 195 -4.52 -14.59 20.70
C ILE A 195 -5.43 -15.03 19.54
N CYS A 196 -4.86 -15.26 18.35
CA CYS A 196 -5.64 -15.72 17.20
C CYS A 196 -6.30 -17.09 17.47
N ALA A 197 -5.59 -18.04 18.08
CA ALA A 197 -6.14 -19.36 18.41
C ALA A 197 -7.25 -19.24 19.47
N THR A 198 -7.09 -18.37 20.47
CA THR A 198 -8.10 -18.09 21.49
C THR A 198 -9.36 -17.47 20.88
N GLU A 199 -9.20 -16.43 20.05
CA GLU A 199 -10.33 -15.78 19.37
C GLU A 199 -11.08 -16.73 18.44
N LEU A 200 -10.38 -17.71 17.87
CA LEU A 200 -10.97 -18.76 17.04
C LEU A 200 -11.57 -19.93 17.84
N GLY A 201 -11.52 -19.90 19.18
CA GLY A 201 -11.98 -21.00 20.04
C GLY A 201 -11.12 -22.27 19.96
N LYS A 202 -9.93 -22.20 19.35
CA LYS A 202 -8.98 -23.32 19.20
C LYS A 202 -8.08 -23.52 20.42
N PHE A 203 -8.04 -22.53 21.32
CA PHE A 203 -7.21 -22.54 22.51
C PHE A 203 -7.99 -21.97 23.70
N VAL A 204 -7.97 -22.69 24.82
CA VAL A 204 -8.56 -22.26 26.09
C VAL A 204 -7.42 -21.84 27.03
N PRO A 205 -7.31 -20.55 27.39
CA PRO A 205 -6.29 -20.07 28.31
C PRO A 205 -6.49 -20.61 29.74
N ASN A 206 -5.39 -20.72 30.50
CA ASN A 206 -5.45 -21.03 31.93
C ASN A 206 -5.82 -19.79 32.77
N SER A 207 -6.04 -19.96 34.08
CA SER A 207 -6.46 -18.88 34.98
C SER A 207 -5.51 -17.68 35.00
N ASP A 208 -4.20 -17.91 35.02
CA ASP A 208 -3.18 -16.85 34.97
C ASP A 208 -3.28 -16.03 33.67
N MET A 209 -3.37 -16.72 32.53
CA MET A 209 -3.50 -16.05 31.23
C MET A 209 -4.84 -15.34 31.08
N LEU A 210 -5.93 -15.89 31.63
CA LEU A 210 -7.23 -15.21 31.68
C LEU A 210 -7.14 -13.91 32.49
N GLY A 211 -6.47 -13.92 33.65
CA GLY A 211 -6.24 -12.71 34.45
C GLY A 211 -5.44 -11.64 33.70
N LYS A 212 -4.36 -12.05 33.00
CA LYS A 212 -3.57 -11.15 32.16
C LYS A 212 -4.37 -10.59 30.99
N MET A 213 -5.21 -11.41 30.35
CA MET A 213 -6.10 -10.98 29.27
C MET A 213 -7.17 -10.00 29.75
N ALA A 214 -7.81 -10.27 30.89
CA ALA A 214 -8.78 -9.39 31.53
C ALA A 214 -8.18 -8.01 31.84
N THR A 215 -6.98 -8.01 32.42
CA THR A 215 -6.21 -6.79 32.71
C THR A 215 -5.86 -6.02 31.44
N ALA A 216 -5.36 -6.70 30.41
CA ALA A 216 -4.96 -6.06 29.15
C ALA A 216 -6.14 -5.49 28.34
N LEU A 217 -7.34 -6.03 28.53
CA LEU A 217 -8.59 -5.64 27.88
C LEU A 217 -9.49 -4.77 28.76
N ASP A 218 -9.02 -4.40 29.95
CA ASP A 218 -9.75 -3.58 30.91
C ASP A 218 -11.23 -4.02 31.01
N CYS A 219 -11.42 -5.31 31.31
CA CYS A 219 -12.74 -5.92 31.41
C CYS A 219 -12.75 -7.10 32.38
N VAL A 220 -13.95 -7.46 32.84
CA VAL A 220 -14.20 -8.72 33.52
C VAL A 220 -14.62 -9.74 32.48
N ILE A 221 -13.91 -10.87 32.41
CA ILE A 221 -14.26 -11.98 31.52
C ILE A 221 -15.40 -12.77 32.18
N PRO A 222 -16.60 -12.85 31.57
CA PRO A 222 -17.70 -13.60 32.15
C PRO A 222 -17.37 -15.10 32.23
N SER A 223 -17.49 -15.66 33.43
CA SER A 223 -17.10 -17.06 33.71
C SER A 223 -17.88 -18.07 32.86
N GLN A 224 -19.13 -17.76 32.53
CA GLN A 224 -19.99 -18.60 31.68
C GLN A 224 -19.46 -18.78 30.25
N LEU A 225 -18.58 -17.88 29.78
CA LEU A 225 -17.99 -17.99 28.45
C LEU A 225 -16.75 -18.90 28.44
N ILE A 226 -16.11 -19.10 29.59
CA ILE A 226 -14.92 -19.92 29.73
C ILE A 226 -15.36 -21.39 29.72
N LEU A 227 -15.44 -21.98 28.53
CA LEU A 227 -15.68 -23.42 28.39
C LEU A 227 -14.50 -24.20 28.96
N ILE A 228 -14.64 -24.69 30.19
CA ILE A 228 -13.73 -25.67 30.78
C ILE A 228 -13.94 -26.97 29.99
N PRO A 229 -12.94 -27.53 29.29
CA PRO A 229 -13.10 -28.83 28.67
C PRO A 229 -13.41 -29.86 29.77
N ARG A 230 -14.55 -30.55 29.66
CA ARG A 230 -14.84 -31.72 30.50
C ARG A 230 -13.63 -32.66 30.41
N LYS A 231 -13.04 -33.01 31.56
CA LYS A 231 -11.98 -34.03 31.63
C LYS A 231 -12.45 -35.23 30.80
N ARG A 232 -11.73 -35.56 29.73
CA ARG A 232 -11.90 -36.85 29.06
C ARG A 232 -11.60 -37.91 30.11
N GLY A 233 -12.63 -38.56 30.64
CA GLY A 233 -12.47 -39.72 31.49
C GLY A 233 -11.67 -40.77 30.73
N ARG A 234 -10.57 -41.26 31.29
CA ARG A 234 -9.95 -42.50 30.80
C ARG A 234 -10.97 -43.62 31.03
N PRO A 235 -11.25 -44.49 30.03
CA PRO A 235 -11.96 -45.71 30.33
C PRO A 235 -11.09 -46.53 31.29
N ARG A 236 -11.67 -46.97 32.41
CA ARG A 236 -11.08 -48.01 33.26
C ARG A 236 -10.97 -49.27 32.39
N LYS A 237 -9.75 -49.61 31.95
CA LYS A 237 -9.38 -51.00 31.73
C LYS A 237 -8.90 -51.53 33.08
N ASP A 238 -9.13 -52.83 33.27
CA ASP A 238 -8.60 -53.68 34.34
C ASP A 238 -9.56 -53.90 35.52
N LEU A 239 -10.39 -54.95 35.39
CA LEU A 239 -10.50 -56.06 36.35
C LEU A 239 -11.44 -57.14 35.76
N ILE A 240 -10.86 -58.02 34.96
CA ILE A 240 -11.28 -59.42 34.88
C ILE A 240 -10.19 -60.20 35.63
N ASN A 241 -10.55 -60.77 36.78
CA ASN A 241 -10.16 -62.11 37.25
C ASN A 241 -10.39 -62.21 38.76
N SER A 242 -11.56 -62.72 39.15
CA SER A 242 -11.77 -63.94 39.95
C SER A 242 -13.27 -64.22 40.01
#